data_AF-A0A7W0VYF6-F1
#
_entry.id   AF-A0A7W0VYF6-F1
#
_cell.length_a   1.000
_cell.length_b   1.000
_cell.length_c   1.000
_cell.angle_alpha   90.00
_cell.angle_beta   90.00
_cell.angle_gamma   90.00
#
_symmetry.space_group_name_H-M   'P 1'
#
loop_
_entity.id
_entity.type
_entity.pdbx_description
1 polymer ?
#
loop_
_entity_poly.entity_id
_entity_poly.type
_entity_poly.pdbx_seq_one_letter_code
_entity_poly.pdbx_strand_id
1 'polypeptide(L)'
;MKGDSISERLRRFAADVVRLCRGMPDDIAAKHITRQLIRAATGGGSNYEEARGAESRADFIHKVGVANKEVREALYWLRLAKEAEVRTGEGIERLVDEADQLVAILTSSIRTAKLNESRSGARESYVAEPVPFRGIGNREPGTGVGNSQLVTGANAITE
;
A
#
# COMPACT_ATOMS: atom_id res chain seq x y z
N MET A 1 -2.07 7.34 1.11
CA MET A 1 -3.20 7.12 0.18
C MET A 1 -4.20 6.20 0.87
N LYS A 2 -5.48 6.60 0.98
CA LYS A 2 -6.53 5.75 1.59
C LYS A 2 -6.95 4.66 0.59
N GLY A 3 -7.26 3.44 1.05
CA GLY A 3 -7.70 2.34 0.17
C GLY A 3 -8.91 2.68 -0.70
N ASP A 4 -9.80 3.55 -0.20
CA ASP A 4 -10.95 4.08 -0.97
C ASP A 4 -10.54 4.76 -2.27
N SER A 5 -9.38 5.43 -2.28
CA SER A 5 -8.86 6.08 -3.49
C SER A 5 -8.34 5.08 -4.54
N ILE A 6 -7.88 3.90 -4.13
CA ILE A 6 -7.36 2.88 -5.06
C ILE A 6 -8.51 2.09 -5.69
N SER A 7 -9.48 1.67 -4.87
CA SER A 7 -10.70 1.00 -5.34
C SER A 7 -11.45 1.85 -6.37
N GLU A 8 -11.64 3.14 -6.07
CA GLU A 8 -12.27 4.08 -6.99
C GLU A 8 -11.51 4.20 -8.31
N ARG A 9 -10.18 4.34 -8.25
CA ARG A 9 -9.34 4.42 -9.45
C ARG A 9 -9.40 3.16 -10.30
N LEU A 10 -9.30 1.98 -9.70
CA LEU A 10 -9.42 0.70 -10.40
C LEU A 10 -10.78 0.56 -11.10
N ARG A 11 -11.86 0.95 -10.42
CA ARG A 11 -13.21 0.89 -10.99
C ARG A 11 -13.39 1.86 -12.15
N ARG A 12 -12.86 3.09 -12.03
CA ARG A 12 -12.85 4.08 -13.12
C ARG A 12 -12.02 3.60 -14.31
N PHE A 13 -10.82 3.09 -14.05
CA PHE A 13 -9.95 2.49 -15.06
C PHE A 13 -10.68 1.37 -15.81
N ALA A 14 -11.29 0.42 -15.11
CA ALA A 14 -12.06 -0.66 -15.73
C ALA A 14 -13.22 -0.12 -16.60
N ALA A 15 -13.97 0.86 -16.09
CA ALA A 15 -15.06 1.48 -16.84
C ALA A 15 -14.57 2.20 -18.11
N ASP A 16 -13.45 2.92 -18.03
CA ASP A 16 -12.87 3.63 -19.17
C ASP A 16 -12.27 2.67 -20.20
N VAL A 17 -11.67 1.56 -19.77
CA VAL A 17 -11.27 0.45 -20.66
C VAL A 17 -12.48 -0.12 -21.39
N VAL A 18 -13.58 -0.40 -20.70
CA VAL A 18 -14.81 -0.89 -21.34
C VAL A 18 -15.34 0.13 -22.36
N ARG A 19 -15.28 1.43 -22.06
CA ARG A 19 -15.66 2.49 -23.02
C ARG A 19 -14.73 2.55 -24.23
N LEU A 20 -13.41 2.41 -24.04
CA LEU A 20 -12.43 2.34 -25.12
C LEU A 20 -12.73 1.17 -26.06
N CYS A 21 -12.99 -0.01 -25.48
CA CYS A 21 -13.25 -1.25 -26.22
C CYS A 21 -14.51 -1.21 -27.09
N ARG A 22 -15.50 -0.36 -26.77
CA ARG A 22 -16.69 -0.18 -27.62
C ARG A 22 -16.38 0.43 -28.98
N GLY A 23 -15.23 1.11 -29.13
CA GLY A 23 -14.79 1.71 -30.38
C GLY A 23 -13.71 0.91 -31.11
N MET A 24 -13.50 -0.36 -30.76
CA MET A 24 -12.53 -1.22 -31.43
C MET A 24 -13.07 -1.73 -32.78
N PRO A 25 -12.19 -1.97 -33.77
CA PRO A 25 -12.58 -2.58 -35.05
C PRO A 25 -13.25 -3.96 -34.89
N ASP A 26 -14.04 -4.36 -35.90
CA ASP A 26 -14.81 -5.62 -35.87
C ASP A 26 -14.08 -6.83 -36.49
N ASP A 27 -12.75 -6.91 -36.34
CA ASP A 27 -11.95 -8.03 -36.85
C ASP A 27 -11.53 -9.03 -35.74
N ILE A 28 -10.95 -10.16 -36.16
CA ILE A 28 -10.59 -11.27 -35.25
C ILE A 28 -9.52 -10.85 -34.23
N ALA A 29 -8.51 -10.08 -34.64
CA ALA A 29 -7.43 -9.63 -33.77
C ALA A 29 -7.95 -8.62 -32.74
N ALA A 30 -8.71 -7.61 -33.19
CA ALA A 30 -9.33 -6.61 -32.34
C ALA A 30 -10.30 -7.25 -31.31
N LYS A 31 -11.09 -8.24 -31.73
CA LYS A 31 -11.98 -9.00 -30.83
C LYS A 31 -11.22 -9.78 -29.76
N HIS A 32 -10.09 -10.40 -30.14
CA HIS A 32 -9.26 -11.13 -29.18
C HIS A 32 -8.68 -10.18 -28.13
N ILE A 33 -8.02 -9.10 -28.57
CA ILE A 33 -7.45 -8.07 -27.68
C ILE A 33 -8.52 -7.49 -26.76
N THR A 34 -9.68 -7.12 -27.32
CA THR A 34 -10.80 -6.54 -26.57
C THR A 34 -11.26 -7.45 -25.43
N ARG A 35 -11.44 -8.75 -25.70
CA ARG A 35 -11.89 -9.70 -24.67
C ARG A 35 -10.87 -9.83 -23.54
N GLN A 36 -9.59 -9.97 -23.88
CA GLN A 36 -8.54 -10.13 -22.88
C GLN A 36 -8.34 -8.86 -22.05
N LEU A 37 -8.36 -7.70 -22.71
CA LEU A 37 -8.24 -6.40 -22.06
C LEU A 37 -9.39 -6.15 -21.07
N ILE A 38 -10.65 -6.40 -21.47
CA ILE A 38 -11.80 -6.22 -20.57
C ILE A 38 -11.71 -7.17 -19.37
N ARG A 39 -11.36 -8.45 -19.60
CA ARG A 39 -11.19 -9.43 -18.53
C ARG A 39 -10.15 -8.96 -17.51
N ALA A 40 -8.97 -8.59 -17.97
CA ALA A 40 -7.88 -8.18 -17.11
C ALA A 40 -8.19 -6.86 -16.35
N ALA A 41 -8.74 -5.85 -17.04
CA ALA A 41 -9.04 -4.56 -16.42
C ALA A 41 -10.13 -4.68 -15.33
N THR A 42 -11.18 -5.46 -15.58
CA THR A 42 -12.24 -5.70 -14.59
C THR A 42 -11.77 -6.61 -13.46
N GLY A 43 -10.94 -7.62 -13.76
CA GLY A 43 -10.31 -8.51 -12.80
C GLY A 43 -9.45 -7.77 -11.77
N GLY A 44 -8.68 -6.76 -12.20
CA GLY A 44 -7.87 -5.93 -11.30
C GLY A 44 -8.69 -5.23 -10.21
N GLY A 45 -9.84 -4.65 -10.59
CA GLY A 45 -10.76 -4.03 -9.64
C GLY A 45 -11.43 -5.04 -8.71
N SER A 46 -11.95 -6.14 -9.26
CA SER A 46 -12.63 -7.19 -8.48
C SER A 46 -11.73 -7.79 -7.40
N ASN A 47 -10.51 -8.20 -7.77
CA ASN A 47 -9.56 -8.78 -6.83
C ASN A 47 -9.12 -7.77 -5.76
N TYR A 48 -9.07 -6.48 -6.08
CA TYR A 48 -8.76 -5.46 -5.08
C TYR A 48 -9.89 -5.27 -4.07
N GLU A 49 -11.16 -5.33 -4.49
CA GLU A 49 -12.29 -5.31 -3.54
C GLU A 49 -12.25 -6.51 -2.60
N GLU A 50 -11.92 -7.70 -3.10
CA GLU A 50 -11.70 -8.87 -2.24
C GLU A 50 -10.55 -8.66 -1.25
N ALA A 51 -9.46 -8.00 -1.69
CA ALA A 51 -8.35 -7.67 -0.80
C ALA A 51 -8.77 -6.72 0.32
N ARG A 52 -9.71 -5.79 0.07
CA ARG A 52 -10.23 -4.90 1.12
C ARG A 52 -10.97 -5.64 2.22
N GLY A 53 -11.57 -6.78 1.90
CA GLY A 53 -12.20 -7.70 2.86
C GLY A 53 -11.28 -8.81 3.37
N ALA A 54 -9.95 -8.66 3.23
CA ALA A 54 -9.00 -9.71 3.64
C ALA A 54 -9.04 -9.97 5.15
N GLU A 55 -8.99 -11.25 5.53
CA GLU A 55 -9.07 -11.70 6.92
C GLU A 55 -7.72 -11.65 7.65
N SER A 56 -6.63 -11.57 6.88
CA SER A 56 -5.28 -11.46 7.41
C SER A 56 -4.39 -10.61 6.51
N ARG A 57 -3.21 -10.25 7.02
CA ARG A 57 -2.22 -9.49 6.25
C ARG A 57 -1.62 -10.30 5.10
N ALA A 58 -1.39 -11.60 5.31
CA ALA A 58 -0.94 -12.51 4.26
C ALA A 58 -2.01 -12.66 3.16
N ASP A 59 -3.28 -12.79 3.54
CA ASP A 59 -4.41 -12.82 2.61
C ASP A 59 -4.52 -11.50 1.81
N PHE A 60 -4.38 -10.36 2.48
CA PHE A 60 -4.32 -9.05 1.82
C PHE A 60 -3.19 -8.98 0.78
N ILE A 61 -1.97 -9.39 1.15
CA ILE A 61 -0.81 -9.42 0.25
C ILE A 61 -1.09 -10.30 -0.98
N HIS A 62 -1.67 -11.47 -0.76
CA HIS A 62 -2.01 -12.40 -1.82
C HIS A 62 -3.02 -11.79 -2.80
N LYS A 63 -4.16 -11.30 -2.31
CA LYS A 63 -5.24 -10.73 -3.13
C LYS A 63 -4.81 -9.45 -3.86
N VAL A 64 -4.08 -8.54 -3.22
CA VAL A 64 -3.47 -7.38 -3.92
C VAL A 64 -2.46 -7.85 -4.97
N GLY A 65 -1.74 -8.95 -4.72
CA GLY A 65 -0.86 -9.60 -5.68
C GLY A 65 -1.60 -10.06 -6.94
N VAL A 66 -2.78 -10.68 -6.78
CA VAL A 66 -3.65 -11.08 -7.90
C VAL A 66 -4.15 -9.84 -8.66
N ALA A 67 -4.67 -8.83 -7.95
CA ALA A 67 -5.08 -7.58 -8.57
C ALA A 67 -3.95 -6.93 -9.40
N ASN A 68 -2.72 -6.90 -8.87
CA ASN A 68 -1.55 -6.36 -9.57
C ASN A 68 -1.22 -7.15 -10.85
N LYS A 69 -1.37 -8.48 -10.84
CA LYS A 69 -1.17 -9.31 -12.04
C LYS A 69 -2.18 -8.97 -13.13
N GLU A 70 -3.46 -8.85 -12.76
CA GLU A 70 -4.54 -8.51 -13.70
C GLU A 70 -4.34 -7.10 -14.30
N VAL A 71 -3.95 -6.10 -13.50
CA VAL A 71 -3.67 -4.75 -14.03
C VAL A 71 -2.43 -4.74 -14.96
N ARG A 72 -1.39 -5.52 -14.65
CA ARG A 72 -0.23 -5.69 -15.55
C ARG A 72 -0.62 -6.35 -16.87
N GLU A 73 -1.51 -7.32 -16.83
CA GLU A 73 -2.05 -7.95 -18.03
C GLU A 73 -2.86 -6.94 -18.84
N ALA A 74 -3.71 -6.13 -18.21
CA ALA A 74 -4.44 -5.05 -18.89
C ALA A 74 -3.49 -4.04 -19.56
N LEU A 75 -2.42 -3.63 -18.86
CA LEU A 75 -1.38 -2.76 -19.41
C LEU A 75 -0.71 -3.37 -20.65
N TYR A 76 -0.39 -4.67 -20.61
CA TYR A 76 0.15 -5.37 -21.77
C TYR A 76 -0.81 -5.31 -22.96
N TRP A 77 -2.10 -5.59 -22.75
CA TRP A 77 -3.08 -5.55 -23.83
C TRP A 77 -3.32 -4.14 -24.39
N LEU A 78 -3.25 -3.09 -23.56
CA LEU A 78 -3.30 -1.69 -24.02
C LEU A 78 -2.11 -1.35 -24.92
N ARG A 79 -0.90 -1.75 -24.52
CA ARG A 79 0.31 -1.53 -25.32
C ARG A 79 0.27 -2.31 -26.64
N LEU A 80 -0.16 -3.58 -26.60
CA LEU A 80 -0.33 -4.39 -27.81
C LEU A 80 -1.38 -3.79 -28.75
N ALA A 81 -2.51 -3.31 -28.24
CA ALA A 81 -3.54 -2.66 -29.06
C ALA A 81 -3.01 -1.42 -29.78
N LYS A 82 -2.10 -0.67 -29.13
CA LYS A 82 -1.44 0.50 -29.70
C LYS A 82 -0.39 0.10 -30.76
N GLU A 83 0.48 -0.84 -30.43
CA GLU A 83 1.54 -1.33 -31.34
C GLU A 83 0.98 -2.02 -32.59
N ALA A 84 -0.14 -2.73 -32.45
CA ALA A 84 -0.85 -3.35 -33.56
C ALA A 84 -1.81 -2.38 -34.30
N GLU A 85 -1.79 -1.09 -33.94
CA GLU A 85 -2.63 -0.02 -34.53
C GLU A 85 -4.15 -0.29 -34.47
N VAL A 86 -4.59 -1.19 -33.58
CA VAL A 86 -6.00 -1.51 -33.35
C VAL A 86 -6.73 -0.31 -32.72
N ARG A 87 -6.01 0.45 -31.88
CA ARG A 87 -6.51 1.69 -31.28
C ARG A 87 -5.36 2.64 -30.96
N THR A 88 -5.49 3.89 -31.38
CA THR A 88 -4.50 4.95 -31.15
C THR A 88 -5.17 6.21 -30.59
N GLY A 89 -4.35 7.19 -30.17
CA GLY A 89 -4.80 8.50 -29.69
C GLY A 89 -4.81 8.65 -28.17
N GLU A 90 -5.07 9.88 -27.69
CA GLU A 90 -4.93 10.26 -26.28
C GLU A 90 -5.74 9.41 -25.30
N GLY A 91 -6.86 8.83 -25.75
CA GLY A 91 -7.70 7.95 -24.94
C GLY A 91 -6.98 6.69 -24.47
N ILE A 92 -6.22 6.03 -25.37
CA ILE A 92 -5.46 4.83 -25.00
C ILE A 92 -4.18 5.20 -24.24
N GLU A 93 -3.54 6.32 -24.57
CA GLU A 93 -2.36 6.80 -23.84
C GLU A 93 -2.66 7.08 -22.36
N ARG A 94 -3.78 7.76 -22.07
CA ARG A 94 -4.21 7.97 -20.68
C ARG A 94 -4.45 6.65 -19.93
N LEU A 95 -4.98 5.64 -20.61
CA LEU A 95 -5.24 4.34 -19.98
C LEU A 95 -3.95 3.56 -19.74
N VAL A 96 -2.97 3.65 -20.64
CA VAL A 96 -1.63 3.10 -20.42
C VAL A 96 -0.98 3.74 -19.20
N ASP A 97 -0.99 5.08 -19.12
CA ASP A 97 -0.43 5.81 -17.98
C ASP A 97 -1.15 5.48 -16.65
N GLU A 98 -2.49 5.48 -16.64
CA GLU A 98 -3.26 5.09 -15.45
C GLU A 98 -2.95 3.66 -15.01
N ALA A 99 -2.84 2.72 -15.95
CA ALA A 99 -2.49 1.33 -15.64
C ALA A 99 -1.07 1.22 -15.05
N ASP A 100 -0.08 1.94 -15.60
CA ASP A 100 1.29 1.99 -15.04
C ASP A 100 1.29 2.55 -13.61
N GLN A 101 0.54 3.64 -13.37
CA GLN A 101 0.40 4.21 -12.02
C GLN A 101 -0.26 3.22 -11.05
N LEU A 102 -1.34 2.55 -11.46
CA LEU A 102 -2.01 1.53 -10.67
C LEU A 102 -1.06 0.35 -10.34
N VAL A 103 -0.26 -0.11 -11.30
CA VAL A 103 0.76 -1.14 -11.06
C VAL A 103 1.78 -0.67 -10.02
N ALA A 104 2.27 0.57 -10.11
CA ALA A 104 3.21 1.14 -9.14
C ALA A 104 2.60 1.23 -7.73
N ILE A 105 1.34 1.64 -7.64
CA ILE A 105 0.58 1.74 -6.38
C ILE A 105 0.36 0.37 -5.74
N LEU A 106 -0.11 -0.61 -6.50
CA LEU A 106 -0.37 -1.96 -5.99
C LEU A 106 0.93 -2.65 -5.58
N THR A 107 2.01 -2.48 -6.37
CA THR A 107 3.35 -2.97 -6.04
C THR A 107 3.86 -2.35 -4.73
N SER A 108 3.69 -1.04 -4.56
CA SER A 108 4.06 -0.34 -3.31
C SER A 108 3.23 -0.82 -2.13
N SER A 109 1.93 -1.04 -2.33
CA SER A 109 1.00 -1.57 -1.31
C SER A 109 1.45 -2.95 -0.82
N ILE A 110 1.83 -3.85 -1.73
CA ILE A 110 2.39 -5.18 -1.40
C ILE A 110 3.70 -5.04 -0.61
N ARG A 111 4.62 -4.16 -1.03
CA ARG A 111 5.90 -3.96 -0.34
C ARG A 111 5.70 -3.45 1.08
N THR A 112 4.86 -2.43 1.26
CA THR A 112 4.52 -1.90 2.59
C THR A 112 3.80 -2.95 3.43
N ALA A 113 2.92 -3.76 2.82
CA ALA A 113 2.26 -4.86 3.49
C ALA A 113 3.28 -5.86 4.07
N LYS A 114 4.21 -6.36 3.25
CA LYS A 114 5.27 -7.28 3.70
C LYS A 114 6.17 -6.68 4.78
N LEU A 115 6.54 -5.41 4.67
CA LEU A 115 7.43 -4.75 5.63
C LEU A 115 6.84 -4.63 7.03
N ASN A 116 5.53 -4.40 7.20
CA ASN A 116 4.98 -4.39 8.57
C ASN A 116 4.67 -5.79 9.09
N GLU A 117 4.54 -6.81 8.23
CA GLU A 117 4.42 -8.20 8.68
C GLU A 117 5.70 -8.67 9.40
N SER A 118 6.86 -8.40 8.80
CA SER A 118 8.16 -8.73 9.43
C SER A 118 8.41 -7.95 10.73
N ARG A 119 7.95 -6.69 10.81
CA ARG A 119 8.06 -5.86 12.02
C ARG A 119 7.16 -6.33 13.16
N SER A 120 5.97 -6.86 12.86
CA SER A 120 5.07 -7.42 13.88
C SER A 120 5.66 -8.72 14.45
N GLY A 121 6.18 -9.61 13.60
CA GLY A 121 6.86 -10.82 14.06
C GLY A 121 8.10 -10.54 14.93
N ALA A 122 8.89 -9.52 14.59
CA ALA A 122 10.06 -9.11 15.38
C ALA A 122 9.72 -8.48 16.74
N ARG A 123 8.54 -7.87 16.88
CA ARG A 123 8.05 -7.31 18.16
C ARG A 123 7.51 -8.40 19.08
N GLU A 124 6.86 -9.42 18.52
CA GLU A 124 6.35 -10.56 19.28
C GLU A 124 7.48 -11.45 19.82
N SER A 125 8.59 -11.58 19.08
CA SER A 125 9.78 -12.30 19.54
C SER A 125 10.57 -11.58 20.65
N TYR A 126 10.28 -10.29 20.89
CA TYR A 126 10.86 -9.50 21.97
C TYR A 126 9.97 -9.57 23.21
N VAL A 127 9.82 -10.76 23.79
CA VAL A 127 9.26 -10.89 25.14
C VAL A 127 10.33 -10.34 26.09
N ALA A 128 10.08 -9.20 26.72
CA ALA A 128 11.00 -8.61 27.68
C ALA A 128 11.40 -9.65 28.72
N GLU A 129 12.68 -10.05 28.74
CA GLU A 129 13.18 -10.86 29.83
C GLU A 129 12.91 -10.12 31.16
N PRO A 130 12.48 -10.82 32.23
CA PRO A 130 12.27 -10.17 33.51
C PRO A 130 13.58 -9.53 33.94
N VAL A 131 13.63 -8.20 33.90
CA VAL A 131 14.76 -7.42 34.43
C VAL A 131 14.92 -7.84 35.89
N PRO A 132 16.06 -8.42 36.28
CA PRO A 132 16.25 -8.85 37.66
C PRO A 132 16.12 -7.61 38.55
N PHE A 133 15.15 -7.67 39.47
CA PHE A 133 14.98 -6.65 40.49
C PHE A 133 16.26 -6.63 41.33
N ARG A 134 17.15 -5.68 41.05
CA ARG A 134 18.38 -5.50 41.80
C ARG A 134 17.97 -4.90 43.14
N GLY A 135 17.89 -5.77 44.16
CA GLY A 135 17.53 -5.39 45.51
C GLY A 135 18.28 -4.14 45.93
N ILE A 136 17.52 -3.13 46.35
CA ILE A 136 18.05 -1.94 47.03
C ILE A 136 18.77 -2.44 48.29
N GLY A 137 20.10 -2.50 48.21
CA GLY A 137 20.95 -2.85 49.34
C GLY A 137 20.69 -1.88 50.49
N ASN A 138 20.51 -2.44 51.68
CA ASN A 138 20.32 -1.69 52.92
C ASN A 138 21.44 -0.67 53.08
N ARG A 139 21.11 0.63 53.04
CA ARG A 139 22.03 1.69 53.49
C ARG A 139 21.96 1.74 55.01
N GLU A 140 23.11 1.61 55.65
CA GLU A 140 23.24 1.83 57.10
C GLU A 140 22.87 3.28 57.49
N PRO A 141 22.28 3.48 58.68
CA PRO A 141 21.91 4.80 59.15
C PRO A 141 23.13 5.59 59.65
N GLY A 142 23.60 6.52 58.81
CA GLY A 142 24.57 7.53 59.21
C GLY A 142 23.93 8.56 60.15
N THR A 143 24.49 8.66 61.35
CA THR A 143 24.21 9.66 62.36
C THR A 143 24.76 11.04 61.95
N GLY A 144 24.00 12.10 62.23
CA GLY A 144 24.60 13.38 62.64
C GLY A 144 24.37 14.63 61.78
N VAL A 145 23.47 15.48 62.30
CA VAL A 145 23.62 16.94 62.52
C VAL A 145 23.82 17.88 61.32
N GLY A 146 22.73 18.61 61.00
CA GLY A 146 22.65 20.08 60.91
C GLY A 146 23.59 20.88 59.99
N ASN A 147 23.03 21.73 59.12
CA ASN A 147 22.77 23.13 59.50
C ASN A 147 21.93 23.86 58.44
N SER A 148 21.11 24.80 58.90
CA SER A 148 20.37 25.75 58.07
C SER A 148 21.32 26.74 57.40
N GLN A 149 21.00 27.19 56.18
CA GLN A 149 20.98 28.62 55.88
C GLN A 149 20.20 28.92 54.59
N LEU A 150 19.27 29.86 54.75
CA LEU A 150 18.52 30.56 53.72
C LEU A 150 19.45 31.51 52.96
N VAL A 151 19.40 31.52 51.63
CA VAL A 151 19.65 32.74 50.82
C VAL A 151 18.70 32.77 49.61
N THR A 152 17.90 33.82 49.60
CA THR A 152 17.03 34.38 48.55
C THR A 152 17.80 35.04 47.41
N GLY A 153 17.20 35.08 46.21
CA GLY A 153 17.52 36.01 45.10
C GLY A 153 17.38 35.33 43.73
N ALA A 154 16.28 35.49 42.97
CA ALA A 154 15.89 36.63 42.12
C ALA A 154 16.77 36.83 40.86
N ASN A 155 16.15 36.66 39.67
CA ASN A 155 16.27 37.42 38.40
C ASN A 155 16.07 36.51 37.16
N ALA A 156 14.98 36.70 36.40
CA ALA A 156 14.84 37.51 35.17
C ALA A 156 15.20 36.68 33.91
N ILE A 157 14.23 36.21 33.09
CA ILE A 157 13.60 36.85 31.91
C ILE A 157 14.61 37.41 30.88
N THR A 158 14.31 37.12 29.59
CA THR A 158 14.89 37.51 28.27
C THR A 158 15.75 36.41 27.64
N GLU A 159 15.55 35.93 26.41
CA GLU A 159 14.69 36.27 25.26
C GLU A 159 14.37 34.98 24.49
#